data_AF-A0A8H4TVD3-F1
#
_entry.id   AF-A0A8H4TVD3-F1
#
_cell.length_a   1.000
_cell.length_b   1.000
_cell.length_c   1.000
_cell.angle_alpha   90.00
_cell.angle_beta   90.00
_cell.angle_gamma   90.00
#
_symmetry.space_group_name_H-M   'P 1'
#
loop_
_entity.id
_entity.type
_entity.pdbx_description
1 polymer ?
#
loop_
_entity_poly.entity_id
_entity_poly.type
_entity_poly.pdbx_seq_one_letter_code
_entity_poly.pdbx_strand_id
1 'polypeptide(L)'
;MRVIEVIIDGFKSYAVRTVISGWDESFNSITGLNGSGKSNILDAICFVLGITNMSTVRAQNLQDLIYKRGQAGVTKASVTIVFDNRETKKSPIGFEEYATISVTRQIVLGGTSKYLINGHRAQQQTVQNLFQSVQLNINNPNFLIMQGRITKVLNMKAVEILAMIEEAAGTRMFEDRRDKALKTMAKKETKLVELKELLKDEIEPKLEKLRTEKRAFLDFQQTQNDLERLTRVVVAYDYIRYQDSLSQSAADLEGKKQRQRDLEDSAARLRSEISHLEEDVKKVRSQRDKELRKGGKASALEEAAKKHSNELVRLATVLDLKKSSL
;
A
#
# COMPACT_ATOMS: atom_id res chain seq x y z
N MET A 1 25.65 -20.99 -47.65
CA MET A 1 26.80 -20.27 -47.06
C MET A 1 28.05 -21.14 -47.22
N ARG A 2 29.07 -20.67 -47.93
CA ARG A 2 30.31 -21.41 -48.24
C ARG A 2 31.54 -20.60 -47.85
N VAL A 3 32.65 -21.24 -47.51
CA VAL A 3 33.90 -20.52 -47.20
C VAL A 3 34.51 -20.01 -48.51
N ILE A 4 34.84 -18.72 -48.57
CA ILE A 4 35.58 -18.11 -49.69
C ILE A 4 37.06 -18.02 -49.33
N GLU A 5 37.35 -17.56 -48.11
CA GLU A 5 38.72 -17.30 -47.65
C GLU A 5 38.88 -17.58 -46.16
N VAL A 6 40.06 -18.08 -45.79
CA VAL A 6 40.51 -18.20 -44.41
C VAL A 6 41.76 -17.35 -44.23
N ILE A 7 41.68 -16.36 -43.35
CA ILE A 7 42.78 -15.43 -43.05
C ILE A 7 43.32 -15.78 -41.68
N ILE A 8 44.60 -16.11 -41.61
CA ILE A 8 45.30 -16.53 -40.38
C ILE A 8 46.41 -15.53 -40.11
N ASP A 9 46.46 -14.95 -38.91
CA ASP A 9 47.50 -14.00 -38.51
C ASP A 9 47.96 -14.29 -37.07
N GLY A 10 49.28 -14.42 -36.87
CA GLY A 10 49.90 -14.67 -35.57
C GLY A 10 49.48 -15.97 -34.86
N PHE A 11 48.99 -16.98 -35.59
CA PHE A 11 48.40 -18.20 -35.03
C PHE A 11 49.33 -19.42 -35.19
N LYS A 12 49.72 -20.06 -34.08
CA LYS A 12 50.58 -21.26 -34.02
C LYS A 12 51.85 -21.18 -34.86
N SER A 13 51.86 -21.76 -36.07
CA SER A 13 53.00 -21.76 -37.00
C SER A 13 52.98 -20.57 -37.97
N TYR A 14 51.88 -19.83 -38.03
CA TYR A 14 51.68 -18.70 -38.93
C TYR A 14 52.06 -17.40 -38.22
N ALA A 15 53.32 -16.97 -38.38
CA ALA A 15 53.84 -15.74 -37.79
C ALA A 15 53.26 -14.47 -38.45
N VAL A 16 52.99 -14.56 -39.76
CA VAL A 16 52.53 -13.46 -40.61
C VAL A 16 51.14 -13.76 -41.16
N ARG A 17 50.43 -12.69 -41.52
CA ARG A 17 49.13 -12.77 -42.17
C ARG A 17 49.22 -13.63 -43.43
N THR A 18 48.51 -14.75 -43.40
CA THR A 18 48.39 -15.73 -44.48
C THR A 18 46.93 -15.77 -44.91
N VAL A 19 46.67 -15.60 -46.21
CA VAL A 19 45.33 -15.66 -46.79
C VAL A 19 45.23 -16.94 -47.62
N ILE A 20 44.28 -17.80 -47.28
CA ILE A 20 43.97 -19.03 -47.99
C ILE A 20 42.65 -18.80 -48.73
N SER A 21 42.74 -18.49 -50.02
CA SER A 21 41.61 -18.23 -50.91
C SER A 21 41.45 -19.33 -51.96
N GLY A 22 40.41 -19.25 -52.78
CA GLY A 22 40.20 -20.20 -53.88
C GLY A 22 39.61 -21.55 -53.44
N TRP A 23 38.77 -21.53 -52.41
CA TRP A 23 38.02 -22.71 -51.98
C TRP A 23 37.00 -23.11 -53.04
N ASP A 24 37.02 -24.38 -53.45
CA ASP A 24 36.03 -24.97 -54.33
C ASP A 24 34.72 -25.21 -53.58
N GLU A 25 33.61 -25.22 -54.31
CA GLU A 25 32.28 -25.44 -53.73
C GLU A 25 32.06 -26.88 -53.25
N SER A 26 32.71 -27.85 -53.90
CA SER A 26 32.47 -29.27 -53.71
C SER A 26 33.56 -29.96 -52.90
N PHE A 27 34.83 -29.78 -53.27
CA PHE A 27 35.92 -30.55 -52.69
C PHE A 27 37.18 -29.73 -52.52
N ASN A 28 37.70 -29.70 -51.29
CA ASN A 28 38.91 -29.00 -50.93
C ASN A 28 39.90 -29.97 -50.29
N SER A 29 41.17 -29.90 -50.71
CA SER A 29 42.23 -30.74 -50.17
C SER A 29 43.39 -29.89 -49.66
N ILE A 30 43.88 -30.22 -48.46
CA ILE A 30 45.02 -29.56 -47.84
C ILE A 30 46.17 -30.57 -47.77
N THR A 31 47.19 -30.37 -48.58
CA THR A 31 48.36 -31.27 -48.67
C THR A 31 49.67 -30.53 -48.36
N GLY A 32 50.77 -31.26 -48.24
CA GLY A 32 52.10 -30.69 -47.93
C GLY A 32 52.97 -31.60 -47.06
N LEU A 33 54.22 -31.21 -46.83
CA LEU A 33 55.21 -31.99 -46.08
C LEU A 33 54.92 -32.04 -44.57
N ASN A 34 55.31 -33.13 -43.91
CA ASN A 34 55.14 -33.24 -42.44
C ASN A 34 55.81 -32.07 -41.72
N GLY A 35 55.11 -31.48 -40.74
CA GLY A 35 55.58 -30.29 -40.02
C GLY A 35 55.28 -28.95 -40.69
N SER A 36 54.74 -28.90 -41.92
CA SER A 36 54.44 -27.65 -42.64
C SER A 36 53.25 -26.83 -42.11
N GLY A 37 52.67 -27.21 -40.96
CA GLY A 37 51.54 -26.49 -40.36
C GLY A 37 50.15 -26.84 -40.89
N LYS A 38 49.99 -27.86 -41.75
CA LYS A 38 48.68 -28.28 -42.31
C LYS A 38 47.58 -28.43 -41.27
N SER A 39 47.85 -29.18 -40.20
CA SER A 39 46.88 -29.41 -39.12
C SER A 39 46.56 -28.13 -38.35
N ASN A 40 47.43 -27.11 -38.40
CA ASN A 40 47.18 -25.82 -37.76
C ASN A 40 46.15 -24.98 -38.53
N ILE A 41 45.93 -25.25 -39.83
CA ILE A 41 44.83 -24.63 -40.60
C ILE A 41 43.50 -25.12 -40.05
N LEU A 42 43.36 -26.44 -39.84
CA LEU A 42 42.17 -27.01 -39.22
C LEU A 42 41.97 -26.48 -37.80
N ASP A 43 43.05 -26.40 -37.00
CA ASP A 43 42.97 -25.79 -35.67
C ASP A 43 42.52 -24.32 -35.71
N ALA A 44 42.94 -23.56 -36.71
CA ALA A 44 42.53 -22.16 -36.90
C ALA A 44 41.03 -22.07 -37.21
N ILE A 45 40.53 -22.93 -38.09
CA ILE A 45 39.09 -23.02 -38.40
C ILE A 45 38.30 -23.40 -37.14
N CYS A 46 38.76 -24.44 -36.42
CA CYS A 46 38.18 -24.88 -35.15
C CYS A 46 38.15 -23.79 -34.09
N PHE A 47 39.21 -22.97 -34.05
CA PHE A 47 39.32 -21.84 -33.14
C PHE A 47 38.25 -20.80 -33.44
N VAL A 48 38.02 -20.40 -34.69
CA VAL A 48 36.94 -19.46 -35.06
C VAL A 48 35.56 -20.04 -34.84
N LEU A 49 35.38 -21.32 -35.17
CA LEU A 49 34.15 -22.06 -34.93
C LEU A 49 33.80 -22.07 -33.43
N GLY A 50 34.77 -21.93 -32.53
CA GLY A 50 34.48 -21.75 -31.11
C GLY A 50 34.36 -23.05 -30.34
N ILE A 51 35.11 -24.08 -30.77
CA ILE A 51 35.25 -25.34 -30.02
C ILE A 51 35.74 -25.01 -28.61
N THR A 52 34.95 -25.41 -27.62
CA THR A 52 35.20 -25.12 -26.20
C THR A 52 36.30 -26.00 -25.61
N ASN A 53 36.46 -27.21 -26.13
CA ASN A 53 37.45 -28.15 -25.63
C ASN A 53 38.83 -27.90 -26.27
N MET A 54 39.74 -27.28 -25.51
CA MET A 54 41.10 -26.92 -25.96
C MET A 54 41.96 -28.12 -26.37
N SER A 55 41.69 -29.33 -25.85
CA SER A 55 42.36 -30.56 -26.30
C SER A 55 42.16 -30.81 -27.78
N THR A 56 41.00 -30.41 -28.32
CA THR A 56 40.64 -30.50 -29.73
C THR A 56 41.55 -29.63 -30.60
N VAL A 57 41.91 -28.44 -30.11
CA VAL A 57 42.78 -27.49 -30.82
C VAL A 57 44.25 -27.73 -30.44
N ARG A 58 44.60 -28.87 -29.83
CA ARG A 58 45.97 -29.26 -29.46
C ARG A 58 46.71 -28.15 -28.69
N ALA A 59 46.02 -27.58 -27.70
CA ALA A 59 46.51 -26.51 -26.85
C ALA A 59 46.07 -26.75 -25.40
N GLN A 60 46.88 -26.34 -24.43
CA GLN A 60 46.49 -26.39 -23.00
C GLN A 60 45.82 -25.07 -22.60
N ASN A 61 46.39 -23.96 -23.04
CA ASN A 61 45.89 -22.61 -22.79
C ASN A 61 45.63 -21.85 -24.10
N LEU A 62 44.73 -20.86 -24.05
CA LEU A 62 44.46 -19.98 -25.20
C LEU A 62 45.73 -19.27 -25.73
N GLN A 63 46.69 -18.97 -24.84
CA GLN A 63 47.95 -18.32 -25.20
C GLN A 63 48.86 -19.23 -26.05
N ASP A 64 48.72 -20.55 -25.98
CA ASP A 64 49.47 -21.50 -26.82
C ASP A 64 49.10 -21.39 -28.30
N LEU A 65 47.96 -20.77 -28.60
CA LEU A 65 47.50 -20.54 -29.96
C LEU A 65 48.21 -19.34 -30.62
N ILE A 66 48.86 -18.47 -29.82
CA ILE A 66 49.64 -17.34 -30.34
C ILE A 66 51.00 -17.85 -30.82
N TYR A 67 51.47 -17.35 -31.96
CA TYR A 67 52.76 -17.71 -32.55
C TYR A 67 53.89 -17.62 -31.51
N LYS A 68 54.58 -18.74 -31.29
CA LYS A 68 55.63 -18.90 -30.27
C LYS A 68 55.23 -18.35 -28.87
N ARG A 69 53.95 -18.45 -28.48
CA ARG A 69 53.41 -17.92 -27.22
C ARG A 69 53.70 -16.41 -27.01
N GLY A 70 53.89 -15.66 -28.09
CA GLY A 70 54.25 -14.25 -28.05
C GLY A 70 55.71 -13.91 -27.76
N GLN A 71 56.59 -14.90 -27.59
CA GLN A 71 58.03 -14.69 -27.36
C GLN A 71 58.76 -14.08 -28.56
N ALA A 72 58.16 -14.13 -29.76
CA ALA A 72 58.72 -13.61 -31.00
C ALA A 72 58.15 -12.22 -31.39
N GLY A 73 57.68 -11.43 -30.42
CA GLY A 73 57.11 -10.10 -30.65
C GLY A 73 55.67 -10.09 -31.18
N VAL A 74 55.11 -11.25 -31.51
CA VAL A 74 53.72 -11.39 -31.97
C VAL A 74 52.78 -11.59 -30.77
N THR A 75 52.19 -10.51 -30.27
CA THR A 75 51.36 -10.55 -29.05
C THR A 75 49.88 -10.82 -29.29
N LYS A 76 49.46 -10.99 -30.55
CA LYS A 76 48.08 -11.23 -30.94
C LYS A 76 47.99 -12.36 -31.95
N ALA A 77 46.91 -13.13 -31.88
CA ALA A 77 46.51 -14.05 -32.94
C ALA A 77 45.08 -13.75 -33.36
N SER A 78 44.83 -13.71 -34.66
CA SER A 78 43.48 -13.57 -35.21
C SER A 78 43.29 -14.53 -36.36
N VAL A 79 42.12 -15.16 -36.38
CA VAL A 79 41.69 -16.00 -37.50
C VAL A 79 40.35 -15.48 -37.96
N THR A 80 40.20 -15.27 -39.26
CA THR A 80 38.96 -14.82 -39.90
C THR A 80 38.55 -15.83 -40.95
N ILE A 81 37.28 -16.23 -40.93
CA ILE A 81 36.67 -17.01 -42.01
C ILE A 81 35.68 -16.10 -42.72
N VAL A 82 35.84 -15.98 -44.03
CA VAL A 82 34.94 -15.23 -44.91
C VAL A 82 34.04 -16.22 -45.60
N PHE A 83 32.73 -16.01 -45.47
CA PHE A 83 31.70 -16.83 -46.06
C PHE A 83 30.95 -16.07 -47.15
N ASP A 84 30.64 -16.79 -48.24
CA ASP A 84 29.70 -16.37 -49.26
C ASP A 84 28.27 -16.54 -48.73
N ASN A 85 27.50 -15.45 -48.78
CA ASN A 85 26.12 -15.39 -48.30
C ASN A 85 25.15 -14.91 -49.40
N ARG A 86 25.50 -15.12 -50.68
CA ARG A 86 24.62 -14.76 -51.82
C ARG A 86 23.28 -15.52 -51.83
N GLU A 87 23.21 -16.70 -51.23
CA GLU A 87 21.97 -17.46 -51.08
C GLU A 87 21.16 -16.98 -49.88
N THR A 88 20.28 -15.98 -50.10
CA THR A 88 19.46 -15.36 -49.04
C THR A 88 18.60 -16.37 -48.26
N LYS A 89 18.11 -17.44 -48.90
CA LYS A 89 17.32 -18.49 -48.24
C LYS A 89 18.09 -19.27 -47.16
N LYS A 90 19.42 -19.34 -47.27
CA LYS A 90 20.30 -20.01 -46.32
C LYS A 90 21.06 -19.01 -45.45
N SER A 91 20.74 -17.72 -45.54
CA SER A 91 21.40 -16.69 -44.76
C SER A 91 20.97 -16.80 -43.29
N PRO A 92 21.90 -16.60 -42.34
CA PRO A 92 21.55 -16.34 -40.96
C PRO A 92 20.59 -15.14 -40.85
N ILE A 93 19.67 -15.21 -39.89
CA ILE A 93 18.68 -14.16 -39.63
C ILE A 93 19.40 -12.86 -39.28
N GLY A 94 19.04 -11.76 -39.93
CA GLY A 94 19.62 -10.42 -39.73
C GLY A 94 20.91 -10.17 -40.50
N PHE A 95 21.32 -11.09 -41.38
CA PHE A 95 22.48 -10.94 -42.25
C PHE A 95 22.14 -11.07 -43.74
N GLU A 96 20.85 -11.06 -44.10
CA GLU A 96 20.36 -11.30 -45.47
C GLU A 96 20.81 -10.23 -46.48
N GLU A 97 21.08 -9.01 -45.99
CA GLU A 97 21.56 -7.88 -46.82
C GLU A 97 23.05 -7.98 -47.17
N TYR A 98 23.81 -8.82 -46.45
CA TYR A 98 25.25 -8.95 -46.67
C TYR A 98 25.55 -10.10 -47.62
N ALA A 99 26.13 -9.77 -48.79
CA ALA A 99 26.59 -10.77 -49.75
C ALA A 99 27.75 -11.63 -49.21
N THR A 100 28.50 -11.13 -48.23
CA THR A 100 29.60 -11.84 -47.58
C THR A 100 29.57 -11.59 -46.08
N ILE A 101 29.83 -12.64 -45.29
CA ILE A 101 29.90 -12.57 -43.83
C ILE A 101 31.30 -12.97 -43.40
N SER A 102 31.98 -12.13 -42.63
CA SER A 102 33.28 -12.42 -42.03
C SER A 102 33.13 -12.67 -40.54
N VAL A 103 33.63 -13.82 -40.07
CA VAL A 103 33.67 -14.16 -38.64
C VAL A 103 35.12 -14.22 -38.22
N THR A 104 35.52 -13.34 -37.31
CA THR A 104 36.86 -13.26 -36.75
C THR A 104 36.86 -13.65 -35.29
N ARG A 105 37.80 -14.51 -34.89
CA ARG A 105 38.15 -14.69 -33.48
C ARG A 105 39.56 -14.18 -33.24
N GLN A 106 39.72 -13.32 -32.24
CA GLN A 106 41.00 -12.73 -31.88
C GLN A 106 41.32 -13.00 -30.41
N ILE A 107 42.58 -13.32 -30.14
CA ILE A 107 43.17 -13.42 -28.80
C ILE A 107 44.40 -12.50 -28.72
N VAL A 108 44.63 -11.96 -27.53
CA VAL A 108 45.77 -11.11 -27.22
C VAL A 108 46.47 -11.70 -26.00
N LEU A 109 47.80 -11.65 -25.97
CA LEU A 109 48.60 -12.13 -24.85
C LEU A 109 48.21 -11.37 -23.57
N GLY A 110 47.84 -12.10 -22.51
CA GLY A 110 47.32 -11.51 -21.26
C GLY A 110 45.92 -10.87 -21.37
N GLY A 111 45.29 -10.90 -22.55
CA GLY A 111 43.98 -10.32 -22.81
C GLY A 111 42.87 -11.37 -22.95
N THR A 112 41.64 -10.88 -23.18
CA THR A 112 40.46 -11.73 -23.40
C THR A 112 40.31 -12.08 -24.88
N SER A 113 39.78 -13.29 -25.14
CA SER A 113 39.31 -13.67 -26.48
C SER A 113 38.08 -12.85 -26.84
N LYS A 114 38.02 -12.32 -28.06
CA LYS A 114 36.85 -11.61 -28.59
C LYS A 114 36.46 -12.16 -29.96
N TYR A 115 35.16 -12.17 -30.22
CA TYR A 115 34.61 -12.44 -31.54
C TYR A 115 34.22 -11.15 -32.23
N LEU A 116 34.39 -11.12 -33.54
CA LEU A 116 33.91 -10.07 -34.41
C LEU A 116 33.13 -10.69 -35.56
N ILE A 117 31.98 -10.13 -35.89
CA ILE A 117 31.21 -10.44 -37.11
C ILE A 117 31.21 -9.17 -37.95
N ASN A 118 31.72 -9.22 -39.17
CA ASN A 118 31.88 -8.04 -40.04
C ASN A 118 32.59 -6.86 -39.34
N GLY A 119 33.58 -7.17 -38.47
CA GLY A 119 34.31 -6.18 -37.69
C GLY A 119 33.59 -5.67 -36.42
N HIS A 120 32.32 -6.00 -36.22
CA HIS A 120 31.58 -5.64 -35.00
C HIS A 120 31.75 -6.69 -33.92
N ARG A 121 32.00 -6.27 -32.67
CA ARG A 121 32.16 -7.18 -31.54
C ARG A 121 30.87 -7.97 -31.30
N ALA A 122 30.97 -9.30 -31.27
CA ALA A 122 29.87 -10.20 -31.01
C ALA A 122 30.14 -11.06 -29.76
N GLN A 123 29.07 -11.51 -29.10
CA GLN A 123 29.19 -12.49 -28.03
C GLN A 123 29.40 -13.89 -28.62
N GLN A 124 30.09 -14.77 -27.89
CA GLN A 124 30.32 -16.14 -28.33
C GLN A 124 29.01 -16.88 -28.62
N GLN A 125 27.97 -16.66 -27.82
CA GLN A 125 26.67 -17.30 -28.01
C GLN A 125 26.00 -16.84 -29.32
N THR A 126 26.13 -15.57 -29.69
CA THR A 126 25.65 -15.04 -30.98
C THR A 126 26.34 -15.72 -32.15
N VAL A 127 27.67 -15.89 -32.08
CA VAL A 127 28.46 -16.58 -33.11
C VAL A 127 28.08 -18.06 -33.21
N GLN A 128 27.86 -18.73 -32.07
CA GLN A 128 27.38 -20.11 -32.07
C GLN A 128 25.99 -20.23 -32.70
N ASN A 129 25.07 -19.33 -32.38
CA ASN A 129 23.74 -19.30 -32.99
C ASN A 129 23.81 -19.04 -34.50
N LEU A 130 24.71 -18.15 -34.93
CA LEU A 130 24.98 -17.89 -36.35
C LEU A 130 25.41 -19.19 -37.04
N PHE A 131 26.43 -19.88 -36.53
CA PHE A 131 26.89 -21.14 -37.12
C PHE A 131 25.84 -22.25 -37.08
N GLN A 132 25.05 -22.33 -36.00
CA GLN A 132 23.94 -23.28 -35.90
C GLN A 132 22.84 -22.98 -36.94
N SER A 133 22.58 -21.70 -37.26
CA SER A 133 21.58 -21.31 -38.27
C SER A 133 21.94 -21.76 -39.69
N VAL A 134 23.24 -21.86 -39.99
CA VAL A 134 23.76 -22.43 -41.23
C VAL A 134 24.14 -23.91 -41.11
N GLN A 135 23.59 -24.60 -40.10
CA GLN A 135 23.78 -26.04 -39.87
C GLN A 135 25.25 -26.45 -39.64
N LEU A 136 26.12 -25.50 -39.29
CA LEU A 136 27.50 -25.72 -38.89
C LEU A 136 27.57 -25.85 -37.37
N ASN A 137 27.08 -26.97 -36.82
CA ASN A 137 27.20 -27.18 -35.37
C ASN A 137 28.61 -27.64 -34.97
N ILE A 138 29.34 -26.71 -34.38
CA ILE A 138 30.72 -26.83 -33.91
C ILE A 138 30.92 -27.93 -32.85
N ASN A 139 29.87 -28.20 -32.07
CA ASN A 139 29.93 -29.17 -30.97
C ASN A 139 29.55 -30.58 -31.41
N ASN A 140 29.07 -30.77 -32.64
CA ASN A 140 28.71 -32.07 -33.15
C ASN A 140 29.94 -32.79 -33.73
N PRO A 141 30.27 -34.02 -33.27
CA PRO A 141 31.43 -34.78 -33.76
C PRO A 141 31.37 -35.14 -35.26
N ASN A 142 30.21 -35.01 -35.92
CA ASN A 142 30.04 -35.39 -37.32
C ASN A 142 30.52 -34.36 -38.31
N PHE A 143 30.46 -33.07 -37.94
CA PHE A 143 30.98 -32.00 -38.80
C PHE A 143 32.51 -32.00 -38.82
N LEU A 144 33.13 -32.47 -37.74
CA LEU A 144 34.58 -32.44 -37.57
C LEU A 144 35.13 -33.72 -36.96
N ILE A 145 35.59 -34.60 -37.84
CA ILE A 145 36.27 -35.84 -37.46
C ILE A 145 37.77 -35.57 -37.38
N MET A 146 38.26 -35.37 -36.15
CA MET A 146 39.69 -35.27 -35.90
C MET A 146 40.35 -36.64 -35.81
N GLN A 147 41.67 -36.67 -36.01
CA GLN A 147 42.49 -37.86 -35.80
C GLN A 147 42.23 -38.44 -34.41
N GLY A 148 42.00 -39.75 -34.34
CA GLY A 148 41.69 -40.46 -33.09
C GLY A 148 40.23 -40.38 -32.62
N ARG A 149 39.37 -39.55 -33.24
CA ARG A 149 37.92 -39.53 -32.92
C ARG A 149 37.09 -40.57 -33.68
N ILE A 150 37.65 -41.22 -34.70
CA ILE A 150 36.94 -42.23 -35.48
C ILE A 150 36.47 -43.41 -34.63
N THR A 151 37.29 -43.85 -33.67
CA THR A 151 36.93 -44.93 -32.73
C THR A 151 35.82 -44.50 -31.77
N LYS A 152 35.72 -43.20 -31.44
CA LYS A 152 34.63 -42.67 -30.64
C LYS A 152 33.32 -42.70 -31.42
N VAL A 153 33.34 -42.35 -32.71
CA VAL A 153 32.17 -42.45 -33.61
C VAL A 153 31.67 -43.89 -33.69
N LEU A 154 32.59 -44.85 -33.83
CA LEU A 154 32.26 -46.28 -33.87
C LEU A 154 31.65 -46.80 -32.57
N ASN A 155 32.01 -46.21 -31.42
CA ASN A 155 31.55 -46.62 -30.09
C ASN A 155 30.49 -45.68 -29.48
N MET A 156 29.79 -44.89 -30.30
CA MET A 156 28.77 -43.96 -29.81
C MET A 156 27.59 -44.69 -29.16
N LYS A 157 27.08 -44.13 -28.06
CA LYS A 157 25.87 -44.64 -27.42
C LYS A 157 24.63 -44.25 -28.25
N ALA A 158 23.53 -44.98 -28.09
CA ALA A 158 22.27 -44.70 -28.81
C ALA A 158 21.81 -43.24 -28.70
N VAL A 159 21.97 -42.62 -27.52
CA VAL A 159 21.64 -41.20 -27.31
C VAL A 159 22.52 -40.25 -28.13
N GLU A 160 23.81 -40.57 -28.28
CA GLU A 160 24.74 -39.76 -29.09
C GLU A 160 24.45 -39.92 -30.59
N ILE A 161 24.07 -41.14 -31.02
CA ILE A 161 23.63 -41.43 -32.39
C ILE A 161 22.33 -40.68 -32.71
N LEU A 162 21.35 -40.70 -31.79
CA LEU A 162 20.09 -39.97 -31.94
C LEU A 162 20.33 -38.47 -32.09
N ALA A 163 21.14 -37.88 -31.19
CA ALA A 163 21.51 -36.47 -31.27
C ALA A 163 22.23 -36.12 -32.59
N MET A 164 22.98 -37.08 -33.15
CA MET A 164 23.58 -36.96 -34.49
C MET A 164 22.53 -36.92 -35.59
N ILE A 165 21.52 -37.79 -35.55
CA ILE A 165 20.45 -37.86 -36.54
C ILE A 165 19.56 -36.62 -36.46
N GLU A 166 19.19 -36.18 -35.26
CA GLU A 166 18.40 -34.96 -35.02
C GLU A 166 19.10 -33.69 -35.53
N GLU A 167 20.43 -33.65 -35.43
CA GLU A 167 21.24 -32.57 -35.99
C GLU A 167 21.22 -32.58 -37.52
N ALA A 168 21.42 -33.76 -38.13
CA ALA A 168 21.39 -33.93 -39.58
C ALA A 168 20.00 -33.63 -40.17
N ALA A 169 18.94 -33.97 -39.43
CA ALA A 169 17.56 -33.63 -39.77
C ALA A 169 17.21 -32.16 -39.46
N GLY A 170 18.05 -31.44 -38.71
CA GLY A 170 17.82 -30.05 -38.29
C GLY A 170 16.75 -29.87 -37.20
N THR A 171 16.25 -30.95 -36.58
CA THR A 171 15.19 -30.90 -35.57
C THR A 171 15.68 -30.41 -34.20
N ARG A 172 16.98 -30.59 -33.90
CA ARG A 172 17.58 -30.23 -32.61
C ARG A 172 17.39 -28.77 -32.21
N MET A 173 17.54 -27.85 -33.15
CA MET A 173 17.31 -26.41 -32.95
C MET A 173 15.89 -26.12 -32.44
N PHE A 174 14.91 -26.81 -33.02
CA PHE A 174 13.51 -26.65 -32.69
C PHE A 174 13.20 -27.23 -31.31
N GLU A 175 13.74 -28.42 -31.01
CA GLU A 175 13.58 -29.06 -29.70
C GLU A 175 14.21 -28.25 -28.58
N ASP A 176 15.44 -27.74 -28.76
CA ASP A 176 16.10 -26.88 -27.79
C ASP A 176 15.29 -25.60 -27.52
N ARG A 177 14.67 -25.01 -28.54
CA ARG A 177 13.79 -23.83 -28.39
C ARG A 177 12.50 -24.20 -27.68
N ARG A 178 11.87 -25.33 -28.03
CA ARG A 178 10.66 -25.84 -27.38
C ARG A 178 10.91 -26.08 -25.90
N ASP A 179 11.99 -26.77 -25.55
CA ASP A 179 12.32 -27.13 -24.18
C ASP A 179 12.65 -25.88 -23.34
N LYS A 180 13.34 -24.89 -23.92
CA LYS A 180 13.53 -23.58 -23.28
C LYS A 180 12.19 -22.88 -23.04
N ALA A 181 11.31 -22.85 -24.03
CA ALA A 181 9.99 -22.24 -23.91
C ALA A 181 9.15 -22.92 -22.81
N LEU A 182 9.11 -24.25 -22.79
CA LEU A 182 8.42 -25.03 -21.76
C LEU A 182 8.97 -24.74 -20.35
N LYS A 183 10.30 -24.69 -20.19
CA LYS A 183 10.92 -24.31 -18.91
C LYS A 183 10.55 -22.89 -18.48
N THR A 184 10.49 -21.94 -19.42
CA THR A 184 10.06 -20.57 -19.12
C THR A 184 8.58 -20.49 -18.76
N MET A 185 7.72 -21.24 -19.46
CA MET A 185 6.29 -21.32 -19.15
C MET A 185 6.06 -21.89 -17.75
N ALA A 186 6.70 -23.02 -17.42
CA ALA A 186 6.58 -23.63 -16.10
C ALA A 186 6.98 -22.64 -14.98
N LYS A 187 8.09 -21.91 -15.13
CA LYS A 187 8.49 -20.87 -14.16
C LYS A 187 7.47 -19.76 -14.01
N LYS A 188 6.83 -19.34 -15.12
CA LYS A 188 5.79 -18.30 -15.08
C LYS A 188 4.50 -18.81 -14.45
N GLU A 189 4.13 -20.06 -14.70
CA GLU A 189 2.98 -20.71 -14.08
C GLU A 189 3.15 -20.81 -12.56
N THR A 190 4.32 -21.24 -12.07
CA THR A 190 4.61 -21.26 -10.63
C THR A 190 4.45 -19.88 -10.01
N LYS A 191 5.01 -18.84 -10.65
CA LYS A 191 4.88 -17.46 -10.16
C LYS A 191 3.44 -16.95 -10.18
N LEU A 192 2.64 -17.40 -11.14
CA LEU A 192 1.23 -17.04 -11.24
C LEU A 192 0.42 -17.70 -10.10
N VAL A 193 0.74 -18.94 -9.74
CA VAL A 193 0.15 -19.61 -8.57
C VAL A 193 0.47 -18.84 -7.29
N GLU A 194 1.74 -18.50 -7.06
CA GLU A 194 2.17 -17.69 -5.90
C GLU A 194 1.41 -16.35 -5.81
N LEU A 195 1.24 -15.65 -6.94
CA LEU A 195 0.50 -14.38 -6.98
C LEU A 195 -0.99 -14.54 -6.70
N LYS A 196 -1.60 -15.65 -7.15
CA LYS A 196 -3.00 -15.95 -6.85
C LYS A 196 -3.21 -16.28 -5.39
N GLU A 197 -2.28 -17.02 -4.78
CA GLU A 197 -2.29 -17.30 -3.35
C GLU A 197 -2.19 -16.00 -2.55
N LEU A 198 -1.24 -15.12 -2.87
CA LEU A 198 -1.11 -13.82 -2.21
C LEU A 198 -2.38 -12.95 -2.35
N LEU A 199 -3.00 -12.94 -3.52
CA LEU A 199 -4.25 -12.22 -3.74
C LEU A 199 -5.38 -12.76 -2.85
N LYS A 200 -5.48 -14.09 -2.74
CA LYS A 200 -6.53 -14.75 -1.95
C LYS A 200 -6.30 -14.63 -0.45
N ASP A 201 -5.05 -14.73 0.01
CA ASP A 201 -4.74 -14.83 1.43
C ASP A 201 -4.52 -13.46 2.08
N GLU A 202 -4.04 -12.46 1.33
CA GLU A 202 -3.78 -11.11 1.88
C GLU A 202 -4.80 -10.07 1.42
N ILE A 203 -5.08 -10.00 0.12
CA ILE A 203 -5.90 -8.90 -0.44
C ILE A 203 -7.38 -9.12 -0.16
N GLU A 204 -7.90 -10.33 -0.37
CA GLU A 204 -9.33 -10.62 -0.18
C GLU A 204 -9.79 -10.43 1.28
N PRO A 205 -9.05 -10.89 2.32
CA PRO A 205 -9.43 -10.63 3.71
C PRO A 205 -9.32 -9.16 4.08
N LYS A 206 -8.34 -8.43 3.53
CA LYS A 206 -8.22 -6.98 3.76
C LYS A 206 -9.40 -6.23 3.14
N LEU A 207 -9.84 -6.64 1.95
CA LEU A 207 -11.01 -6.09 1.29
C LEU A 207 -12.30 -6.36 2.09
N GLU A 208 -12.44 -7.56 2.65
CA GLU A 208 -13.62 -7.92 3.43
C GLU A 208 -13.68 -7.15 4.77
N LYS A 209 -12.52 -6.94 5.42
CA LYS A 209 -12.42 -6.02 6.58
C LYS A 209 -12.88 -4.61 6.22
N LEU A 210 -12.39 -4.06 5.11
CA LEU A 210 -12.81 -2.72 4.63
C LEU A 210 -14.30 -2.65 4.30
N ARG A 211 -14.89 -3.72 3.74
CA ARG A 211 -16.35 -3.79 3.52
C ARG A 211 -17.12 -3.76 4.83
N THR A 212 -16.62 -4.43 5.86
CA THR A 212 -17.25 -4.46 7.18
C THR A 212 -17.15 -3.09 7.86
N GLU A 213 -15.97 -2.47 7.83
CA GLU A 213 -15.75 -1.10 8.31
C GLU A 213 -16.66 -0.09 7.60
N LYS A 214 -16.82 -0.21 6.28
CA LYS A 214 -17.75 0.63 5.52
C LYS A 214 -19.19 0.46 5.99
N ARG A 215 -19.65 -0.77 6.23
CA ARG A 215 -21.02 -1.02 6.72
C ARG A 215 -21.23 -0.40 8.10
N ALA A 216 -20.30 -0.63 9.03
CA ALA A 216 -20.35 -0.05 10.37
C ALA A 216 -20.37 1.49 10.33
N PHE A 217 -19.61 2.10 9.43
CA PHE A 217 -19.60 3.55 9.24
C PHE A 217 -20.96 4.08 8.72
N LEU A 218 -21.60 3.38 7.78
CA LEU A 218 -22.92 3.77 7.29
C LEU A 218 -23.99 3.65 8.38
N ASP A 219 -23.95 2.57 9.17
CA ASP A 219 -24.86 2.39 10.31
C ASP A 219 -24.65 3.48 11.38
N PHE A 220 -23.39 3.82 11.65
CA PHE A 220 -23.04 4.93 12.53
C PHE A 220 -23.57 6.27 12.01
N GLN A 221 -23.41 6.55 10.71
CA GLN A 221 -23.91 7.78 10.09
C GLN A 221 -25.44 7.88 10.19
N GLN A 222 -26.15 6.78 9.95
CA GLN A 222 -27.60 6.73 10.12
C GLN A 222 -28.01 6.98 11.58
N THR A 223 -27.36 6.29 12.52
CA THR A 223 -27.60 6.46 13.96
C THR A 223 -27.33 7.89 14.41
N GLN A 224 -26.28 8.53 13.89
CA GLN A 224 -25.93 9.91 14.22
C GLN A 224 -26.99 10.90 13.71
N ASN A 225 -27.51 10.69 12.49
CA ASN A 225 -28.61 11.50 11.95
C ASN A 225 -29.89 11.35 12.78
N ASP A 226 -30.23 10.12 13.18
CA ASP A 226 -31.40 9.86 14.01
C ASP A 226 -31.24 10.47 15.41
N LEU A 227 -30.05 10.36 16.00
CA LEU A 227 -29.71 11.00 17.27
C LEU A 227 -29.89 12.51 17.18
N GLU A 228 -29.32 13.16 16.16
CA GLU A 228 -29.44 14.61 15.98
C GLU A 228 -30.90 15.03 15.80
N ARG A 229 -31.68 14.28 15.01
CA ARG A 229 -33.12 14.52 14.84
C ARG A 229 -33.87 14.40 16.17
N LEU A 230 -33.64 13.34 16.94
CA LEU A 230 -34.30 13.12 18.23
C LEU A 230 -33.89 14.19 19.25
N THR A 231 -32.61 14.58 19.30
CA THR A 231 -32.14 15.66 20.16
C THR A 231 -32.87 16.97 19.84
N ARG A 232 -33.06 17.31 18.56
CA ARG A 232 -33.85 18.50 18.17
C ARG A 232 -35.30 18.42 18.66
N VAL A 233 -35.93 17.25 18.60
CA VAL A 233 -37.30 17.04 19.11
C VAL A 233 -37.36 17.21 20.63
N VAL A 234 -36.41 16.65 21.38
CA VAL A 234 -36.33 16.81 22.85
C VAL A 234 -36.14 18.27 23.22
N VAL A 235 -35.22 18.99 22.56
CA VAL A 235 -34.99 20.42 22.81
C VAL A 235 -36.25 21.25 22.51
N ALA A 236 -36.98 20.94 21.43
CA ALA A 236 -38.24 21.62 21.11
C ALA A 236 -39.32 21.35 22.16
N TYR A 237 -39.43 20.12 22.66
CA TYR A 237 -40.36 19.77 23.74
C TYR A 237 -40.00 20.49 25.05
N ASP A 238 -38.72 20.49 25.42
CA ASP A 238 -38.24 21.20 26.61
C ASP A 238 -38.52 22.71 26.51
N TYR A 239 -38.32 23.31 25.32
CA TYR A 239 -38.66 24.72 25.09
C TYR A 239 -40.14 25.01 25.34
N ILE A 240 -41.06 24.20 24.77
CA ILE A 240 -42.50 24.35 24.99
C ILE A 240 -42.84 24.20 26.47
N ARG A 241 -42.31 23.17 27.12
CA ARG A 241 -42.52 22.92 28.56
C ARG A 241 -42.04 24.09 29.42
N TYR A 242 -40.87 24.67 29.12
CA TYR A 242 -40.37 25.84 29.83
C TYR A 242 -41.22 27.08 29.56
N GLN A 243 -41.75 27.23 28.34
CA GLN A 243 -42.65 28.32 28.00
C GLN A 243 -44.00 28.20 28.72
N ASP A 244 -44.56 27.00 28.81
CA ASP A 244 -45.77 26.72 29.59
C ASP A 244 -45.55 27.01 31.07
N SER A 245 -44.42 26.54 31.63
CA SER A 245 -44.05 26.82 33.03
C SER A 245 -43.85 28.31 33.30
N LEU A 246 -43.25 29.04 32.34
CA LEU A 246 -43.12 30.50 32.43
C LEU A 246 -44.49 31.19 32.38
N SER A 247 -45.41 30.73 31.53
CA SER A 247 -46.77 31.28 31.42
C SER A 247 -47.56 31.08 32.72
N GLN A 248 -47.46 29.90 33.34
CA GLN A 248 -48.06 29.60 34.62
C GLN A 248 -47.45 30.47 35.73
N SER A 249 -46.12 30.57 35.77
CA SER A 249 -45.43 31.42 36.75
C SER A 249 -45.78 32.91 36.57
N ALA A 250 -45.94 33.38 35.34
CA ALA A 250 -46.38 34.74 35.04
C ALA A 250 -47.83 34.97 35.49
N ALA A 251 -48.74 34.02 35.25
CA ALA A 251 -50.12 34.09 35.72
C ALA A 251 -50.20 34.09 37.27
N ASP A 252 -49.42 33.23 37.94
CA ASP A 252 -49.31 33.20 39.40
C ASP A 252 -48.75 34.52 39.96
N LEU A 253 -47.75 35.10 39.29
CA LEU A 253 -47.17 36.38 39.68
C LEU A 253 -48.19 37.52 39.54
N GLU A 254 -48.95 37.55 38.45
CA GLU A 254 -49.98 38.55 38.22
C GLU A 254 -51.12 38.41 39.25
N GLY A 255 -51.54 37.18 39.56
CA GLY A 255 -52.49 36.91 40.63
C GLY A 255 -51.99 37.36 42.01
N LYS A 256 -50.71 37.13 42.33
CA LYS A 256 -50.09 37.62 43.56
C LYS A 256 -49.99 39.15 43.60
N LYS A 257 -49.65 39.81 42.48
CA LYS A 257 -49.63 41.28 42.38
C LYS A 257 -51.01 41.87 42.58
N GLN A 258 -52.04 41.28 41.98
CA GLN A 258 -53.41 41.73 42.17
C GLN A 258 -53.83 41.59 43.64
N ARG A 259 -53.54 40.44 44.25
CA ARG A 259 -53.81 40.22 45.68
C ARG A 259 -53.03 41.19 46.58
N GLN A 260 -51.80 41.53 46.21
CA GLN A 260 -51.02 42.55 46.92
C GLN A 260 -51.70 43.92 46.81
N ARG A 261 -52.16 44.34 45.62
CA ARG A 261 -52.91 45.59 45.44
C ARG A 261 -54.20 45.61 46.25
N ASP A 262 -54.97 44.52 46.23
CA ASP A 262 -56.22 44.42 46.99
C ASP A 262 -55.96 44.52 48.51
N LEU A 263 -54.87 43.94 49.00
CA LEU A 263 -54.42 44.04 50.38
C LEU A 263 -53.92 45.46 50.73
N GLU A 264 -53.18 46.11 49.82
CA GLU A 264 -52.73 47.49 49.98
C GLU A 264 -53.92 48.46 50.04
N ASP A 265 -54.92 48.29 49.18
CA ASP A 265 -56.18 49.03 49.18
C ASP A 265 -56.98 48.77 50.46
N SER A 266 -57.09 47.51 50.88
CA SER A 266 -57.74 47.15 52.14
C SER A 266 -57.02 47.74 53.35
N ALA A 267 -55.69 47.74 53.35
CA ALA A 267 -54.89 48.36 54.39
C ALA A 267 -55.01 49.90 54.37
N ALA A 268 -55.18 50.53 53.21
CA ALA A 268 -55.48 51.95 53.11
C ALA A 268 -56.87 52.28 53.69
N ARG A 269 -57.90 51.47 53.37
CA ARG A 269 -59.24 51.60 53.94
C ARG A 269 -59.24 51.43 55.45
N LEU A 270 -58.63 50.36 55.96
CA LEU A 270 -58.52 50.11 57.40
C LEU A 270 -57.75 51.24 58.11
N ARG A 271 -56.69 51.80 57.50
CA ARG A 271 -56.00 52.98 58.05
C ARG A 271 -56.92 54.20 58.12
N SER A 272 -57.74 54.44 57.10
CA SER A 272 -58.76 55.49 57.12
C SER A 272 -59.80 55.25 58.22
N GLU A 273 -60.31 54.02 58.34
CA GLU A 273 -61.27 53.64 59.38
C GLU A 273 -60.69 53.81 60.79
N ILE A 274 -59.44 53.39 61.01
CA ILE A 274 -58.74 53.60 62.27
C ILE A 274 -58.62 55.10 62.57
N SER A 275 -58.25 55.92 61.57
CA SER A 275 -58.19 57.38 61.75
C SER A 275 -59.55 57.98 62.14
N HIS A 276 -60.65 57.51 61.52
CA HIS A 276 -62.00 57.95 61.88
C HIS A 276 -62.40 57.49 63.29
N LEU A 277 -62.11 56.23 63.63
CA LEU A 277 -62.35 55.69 64.97
C LEU A 277 -61.52 56.39 66.04
N GLU A 278 -60.27 56.75 65.77
CA GLU A 278 -59.44 57.54 66.68
C GLU A 278 -60.02 58.94 66.89
N GLU A 279 -60.53 59.56 65.82
CA GLU A 279 -61.24 60.84 65.92
C GLU A 279 -62.53 60.73 66.75
N ASP A 280 -63.29 59.65 66.57
CA ASP A 280 -64.50 59.37 67.34
C ASP A 280 -64.19 59.02 68.79
N VAL A 281 -63.13 58.26 69.08
CA VAL A 281 -62.64 58.04 70.45
C VAL A 281 -62.21 59.35 71.08
N LYS A 282 -61.59 60.27 70.31
CA LYS A 282 -61.24 61.60 70.82
C LYS A 282 -62.48 62.44 71.12
N LYS A 283 -63.53 62.37 70.27
CA LYS A 283 -64.83 63.02 70.53
C LYS A 283 -65.49 62.44 71.79
N VAL A 284 -65.56 61.11 71.92
CA VAL A 284 -66.13 60.41 73.07
C VAL A 284 -65.33 60.69 74.34
N ARG A 285 -63.99 60.70 74.29
CA ARG A 285 -63.16 61.11 75.43
C ARG A 285 -63.42 62.57 75.80
N SER A 286 -63.58 63.47 74.83
CA SER A 286 -63.95 64.87 75.14
C SER A 286 -65.35 64.99 75.75
N GLN A 287 -66.31 64.16 75.33
CA GLN A 287 -67.66 64.10 75.90
C GLN A 287 -67.63 63.53 77.31
N ARG A 288 -66.90 62.42 77.52
CA ARG A 288 -66.66 61.81 78.82
C ARG A 288 -65.96 62.79 79.77
N ASP A 289 -64.93 63.51 79.33
CA ASP A 289 -64.24 64.50 80.15
C ASP A 289 -65.12 65.74 80.43
N LYS A 290 -66.06 66.09 79.54
CA LYS A 290 -67.10 67.10 79.80
C LYS A 290 -68.14 66.60 80.81
N GLU A 291 -68.53 65.33 80.77
CA GLU A 291 -69.45 64.69 81.74
C GLU A 291 -68.77 64.52 83.12
N LEU A 292 -67.50 64.10 83.18
CA LEU A 292 -66.72 64.01 84.42
C LEU A 292 -66.40 65.40 85.02
N ARG A 293 -66.23 66.43 84.19
CA ARG A 293 -66.08 67.82 84.67
C ARG A 293 -67.39 68.45 85.13
N LYS A 294 -68.54 67.94 84.70
CA LYS A 294 -69.87 68.29 85.23
C LYS A 294 -70.20 67.49 86.49
N GLY A 295 -69.29 67.56 87.48
CA GLY A 295 -69.41 66.94 88.79
C GLY A 295 -70.72 67.28 89.50
N GLY A 296 -71.61 66.29 89.61
CA GLY A 296 -72.82 66.45 90.42
C GLY A 296 -73.60 65.16 90.67
N LYS A 297 -73.64 64.21 89.72
CA LYS A 297 -74.50 63.01 89.88
C LYS A 297 -73.74 61.72 90.20
N ALA A 298 -72.62 61.43 89.54
CA ALA A 298 -71.91 60.17 89.76
C ALA A 298 -71.23 60.08 91.14
N SER A 299 -70.53 61.14 91.56
CA SER A 299 -69.86 61.18 92.87
C SER A 299 -70.84 61.25 94.06
N ALA A 300 -71.98 61.95 93.90
CA ALA A 300 -73.02 62.02 94.94
C ALA A 300 -73.77 60.68 95.12
N LEU A 301 -73.97 59.91 94.05
CA LEU A 301 -74.57 58.57 94.12
C LEU A 301 -73.62 57.56 94.78
N GLU A 302 -72.30 57.71 94.63
CA GLU A 302 -71.30 56.86 95.27
C GLU A 302 -71.22 57.10 96.80
N GLU A 303 -71.35 58.36 97.24
CA GLU A 303 -71.47 58.71 98.66
C GLU A 303 -72.82 58.28 99.27
N ALA A 304 -73.92 58.41 98.52
CA ALA A 304 -75.24 57.94 98.97
C ALA A 304 -75.28 56.41 99.13
N ALA A 305 -74.66 55.66 98.21
CA ALA A 305 -74.55 54.20 98.31
C ALA A 305 -73.74 53.76 99.54
N LYS A 306 -72.65 54.47 99.89
CA LYS A 306 -71.88 54.23 101.11
C LYS A 306 -72.67 54.53 102.40
N LYS A 307 -73.46 55.61 102.43
CA LYS A 307 -74.31 55.93 103.58
C LYS A 307 -75.42 54.90 103.81
N HIS A 308 -76.12 54.50 102.76
CA HIS A 308 -77.18 53.48 102.87
C HIS A 308 -76.64 52.08 103.22
N SER A 309 -75.42 51.74 102.78
CA SER A 309 -74.75 50.50 103.21
C SER A 309 -74.44 50.50 104.72
N ASN A 310 -73.99 51.62 105.29
CA ASN A 310 -73.72 51.74 106.71
C ASN A 310 -75.00 51.73 107.58
N GLU A 311 -76.10 52.35 107.10
CA GLU A 311 -77.41 52.28 107.77
C GLU A 311 -78.01 50.88 107.76
N LEU A 312 -77.84 50.12 106.67
CA LEU A 312 -78.26 48.71 106.60
C LEU A 312 -77.54 47.83 107.62
N VAL A 313 -76.23 48.02 107.82
CA VAL A 313 -75.45 47.28 108.83
C VAL A 313 -75.90 47.64 110.25
N ARG A 314 -76.24 48.91 110.49
CA ARG A 314 -76.71 49.38 111.81
C ARG A 314 -78.13 48.89 112.14
N LEU A 315 -79.02 48.86 111.15
CA LEU A 315 -80.36 48.32 111.30
C LEU A 315 -80.36 46.78 111.43
N ALA A 316 -79.47 46.08 110.71
CA ALA A 316 -79.31 44.63 110.85
C ALA A 316 -78.83 44.23 112.25
N THR A 317 -77.88 44.96 112.84
CA THR A 317 -77.37 44.68 114.20
C THR A 317 -78.41 44.96 115.29
N VAL A 318 -79.25 45.99 115.13
CA VAL A 318 -80.37 46.27 116.05
C VAL A 318 -81.50 45.22 115.94
N LEU A 319 -81.69 44.66 114.75
CA LEU A 319 -82.70 43.61 114.50
C LEU A 319 -82.26 42.26 115.07
N ASP A 320 -80.97 41.94 115.04
CA ASP A 320 -80.40 40.75 115.71
C ASP A 320 -80.50 40.84 117.23
N LEU A 321 -80.21 42.00 117.82
CA LEU A 321 -80.32 42.23 119.27
C LEU A 321 -81.76 42.14 119.81
N LYS A 322 -82.78 42.42 118.99
CA LYS A 322 -84.19 42.25 119.36
C LYS A 322 -84.71 40.82 119.15
N LYS A 323 -84.05 39.99 118.32
CA LYS A 323 -84.39 38.58 118.13
C LYS A 323 -83.78 37.65 119.17
N SER A 324 -82.74 38.06 119.90
CA SER A 324 -82.13 37.28 120.98
C SER A 324 -82.77 37.52 122.37
N SER A 325 -83.86 38.28 122.45
CA SER A 325 -84.59 38.58 123.70
C SER A 325 -86.06 38.13 123.68
N LEU A 326 -86.38 37.13 122.85
CA LEU A 326 -87.59 36.32 122.81
C LEU A 326 -87.19 34.85 122.74
#